data_AF-A0A3D0IET2-F1
#
_entry.id   AF-A0A3D0IET2-F1
#
_cell.length_a   1.000
_cell.length_b   1.000
_cell.length_c   1.000
_cell.angle_alpha   90.00
_cell.angle_beta   90.00
_cell.angle_gamma   90.00
#
_symmetry.space_group_name_H-M   'P 1'
#
loop_
_entity.id
_entity.type
_entity.pdbx_description
1 polymer ?
#
loop_
_entity_poly.entity_id
_entity_poly.type
_entity_poly.pdbx_seq_one_letter_code
_entity_poly.pdbx_strand_id
1 'polypeptide(L)'
;YTGTEVDWQRDELDYQGASYTYKIDAMTGEDVWQTSQTCSTHNGKNSGDDVNGGMLGTPVVGKGSISNLVIFSYCMTKGTYSGNLVVAYDKQTGQEVWKYEMKMYSWSSPVDIYDDNGNAYILICDSIGQVHLVDATNGQRLSYIRMTRQDNPDAQHNTESSPIVVDGIMVVGTRGQSIIGVKIS
;
A
#
# COMPACT_ATOMS: atom_id res chain seq x y z
N TYR A 1 -5.57 -14.20 -1.87
CA TYR A 1 -4.37 -13.47 -1.46
C TYR A 1 -4.72 -12.66 -0.24
N THR A 2 -3.91 -12.72 0.80
CA THR A 2 -4.11 -11.96 2.03
C THR A 2 -2.77 -11.68 2.68
N GLY A 3 -2.74 -10.76 3.63
CA GLY A 3 -1.60 -10.59 4.51
C GLY A 3 -2.05 -10.15 5.88
N THR A 4 -1.08 -9.99 6.77
CA THR A 4 -1.33 -9.71 8.19
C THR A 4 -0.78 -8.35 8.57
N GLU A 5 -1.44 -7.74 9.53
CA GLU A 5 -0.82 -6.73 10.38
C GLU A 5 0.22 -7.40 11.29
N VAL A 6 0.97 -6.57 12.02
CA VAL A 6 2.03 -7.00 12.94
C VAL A 6 1.58 -6.97 14.40
N ASP A 7 0.39 -6.44 14.68
CA ASP A 7 -0.18 -6.40 16.00
C ASP A 7 -0.30 -7.81 16.59
N TRP A 8 -0.08 -7.90 17.91
CA TRP A 8 -0.23 -9.11 18.72
C TRP A 8 0.78 -10.25 18.49
N GLN A 9 1.91 -9.97 17.84
CA GLN A 9 3.01 -10.95 17.74
C GLN A 9 3.91 -10.96 18.98
N ARG A 10 3.90 -9.89 19.78
CA ARG A 10 4.70 -9.74 21.00
C ARG A 10 3.93 -8.95 22.05
N ASP A 11 4.31 -9.16 23.31
CA ASP A 11 3.77 -8.44 24.46
C ASP A 11 4.63 -7.20 24.79
N GLU A 12 4.97 -6.39 23.79
CA GLU A 12 5.80 -5.18 23.89
C GLU A 12 5.04 -3.95 23.36
N LEU A 13 5.31 -2.76 23.89
CA LEU A 13 4.63 -1.52 23.49
C LEU A 13 4.99 -1.13 22.06
N ASP A 14 6.27 -1.04 21.74
CA ASP A 14 6.78 -0.75 20.40
C ASP A 14 7.67 -1.91 19.97
N TYR A 15 7.36 -2.53 18.84
CA TYR A 15 8.19 -3.61 18.32
C TYR A 15 8.12 -3.74 16.80
N GLN A 16 9.09 -4.49 16.26
CA GLN A 16 9.07 -4.96 14.88
C GLN A 16 8.71 -6.43 14.84
N GLY A 17 7.84 -6.77 13.88
CA GLY A 17 7.42 -8.14 13.61
C GLY A 17 7.23 -8.38 12.12
N ALA A 18 6.73 -9.55 11.79
CA ALA A 18 6.61 -10.01 10.42
C ALA A 18 5.18 -9.82 9.92
N SER A 19 4.97 -8.93 8.96
CA SER A 19 3.73 -8.88 8.18
C SER A 19 3.78 -10.01 7.16
N TYR A 20 3.02 -11.07 7.40
CA TYR A 20 2.99 -12.24 6.53
C TYR A 20 2.11 -12.00 5.32
N THR A 21 2.41 -12.70 4.23
CA THR A 21 1.64 -12.63 2.98
C THR A 21 1.44 -14.02 2.43
N TYR A 22 0.21 -14.31 2.03
CA TYR A 22 -0.23 -15.64 1.64
C TYR A 22 -0.93 -15.61 0.29
N LYS A 23 -0.63 -16.65 -0.50
CA LYS A 23 -1.58 -17.18 -1.46
C LYS A 23 -2.17 -18.45 -0.87
N ILE A 24 -3.48 -18.47 -0.72
CA ILE A 24 -4.24 -19.59 -0.17
C ILE A 24 -5.09 -20.16 -1.30
N ASP A 25 -5.16 -21.48 -1.41
CA ASP A 25 -6.14 -22.14 -2.24
C ASP A 25 -7.52 -21.96 -1.60
N ALA A 26 -8.43 -21.28 -2.28
CA ALA A 26 -9.73 -20.93 -1.71
C ALA A 26 -10.67 -22.13 -1.48
N MET A 27 -10.40 -23.26 -2.13
CA MET A 27 -11.22 -24.47 -2.02
C MET A 27 -10.73 -25.40 -0.91
N THR A 28 -9.41 -25.46 -0.68
CA THR A 28 -8.80 -26.37 0.30
C THR A 28 -8.35 -25.66 1.58
N GLY A 29 -8.10 -24.35 1.53
CA GLY A 29 -7.50 -23.59 2.63
C GLY A 29 -5.98 -23.79 2.75
N GLU A 30 -5.34 -24.48 1.81
CA GLU A 30 -3.90 -24.72 1.86
C GLU A 30 -3.09 -23.48 1.45
N ASP A 31 -1.96 -23.27 2.13
CA ASP A 31 -0.97 -22.26 1.75
C ASP A 31 -0.24 -22.71 0.47
N VAL A 32 -0.52 -22.04 -0.63
CA VAL A 32 0.17 -22.25 -1.91
C VAL A 32 1.59 -21.69 -1.84
N TRP A 33 1.72 -20.49 -1.27
CA TRP A 33 3.01 -19.92 -0.89
C TRP A 33 2.83 -18.85 0.19
N GLN A 34 3.91 -18.60 0.94
CA GLN A 34 4.00 -17.63 2.01
C GLN A 34 5.31 -16.85 1.95
N THR A 35 5.25 -15.55 2.25
CA THR A 35 6.41 -14.67 2.47
C THR A 35 6.12 -13.69 3.60
N SER A 36 7.06 -12.80 3.91
CA SER A 36 6.86 -11.76 4.93
C SER A 36 7.73 -10.53 4.72
N GLN A 37 7.28 -9.40 5.26
CA GLN A 37 8.06 -8.16 5.36
C GLN A 37 8.08 -7.67 6.81
N THR A 38 9.21 -7.10 7.24
CA THR A 38 9.34 -6.53 8.59
C THR A 38 8.62 -5.19 8.66
N CYS A 39 7.68 -5.06 9.60
CA CYS A 39 6.98 -3.81 9.87
C CYS A 39 6.98 -3.51 11.38
N SER A 40 6.76 -2.25 11.72
CA SER A 40 6.75 -1.76 13.11
C SER A 40 5.32 -1.50 13.57
N THR A 41 5.03 -1.72 14.84
CA THR A 41 3.71 -1.46 15.43
C THR A 41 3.86 -0.79 16.79
N HIS A 42 2.85 -0.01 17.17
CA HIS A 42 2.64 0.48 18.54
C HIS A 42 1.42 -0.22 19.12
N ASN A 43 1.63 -1.12 20.08
CA ASN A 43 0.59 -1.86 20.78
C ASN A 43 0.28 -1.14 22.10
N GLY A 44 -0.65 -0.19 22.03
CA GLY A 44 -1.17 0.58 23.15
C GLY A 44 -1.78 -0.30 24.25
N LYS A 45 -2.09 -1.57 23.96
CA LYS A 45 -2.63 -2.65 24.84
C LYS A 45 -3.93 -2.33 25.59
N ASN A 46 -4.00 -1.18 26.25
CA ASN A 46 -5.10 -0.69 27.08
C ASN A 46 -5.31 0.84 27.00
N SER A 47 -4.46 1.60 26.30
CA SER A 47 -4.63 3.06 26.13
C SER A 47 -5.48 3.46 24.93
N GLY A 48 -5.76 2.52 24.01
CA GLY A 48 -6.59 2.77 22.82
C GLY A 48 -5.91 3.65 21.76
N ASP A 49 -4.59 3.78 21.84
CA ASP A 49 -3.73 4.51 20.90
C ASP A 49 -2.92 3.54 20.02
N ASP A 50 -3.41 2.31 19.83
CA ASP A 50 -2.80 1.31 18.96
C ASP A 50 -2.59 1.82 17.53
N VAL A 51 -1.43 1.50 16.97
CA VAL A 51 -1.03 1.90 15.62
C VAL A 51 -0.38 0.71 14.93
N ASN A 52 -1.07 0.18 13.93
CA ASN A 52 -0.66 -1.07 13.31
C ASN A 52 0.17 -0.85 12.06
N GLY A 53 1.28 -1.58 12.02
CA GLY A 53 2.11 -1.79 10.84
C GLY A 53 1.76 -3.08 10.10
N GLY A 54 2.28 -3.23 8.90
CA GLY A 54 2.03 -4.40 8.05
C GLY A 54 1.08 -4.09 6.90
N MET A 55 0.32 -5.09 6.50
CA MET A 55 -0.59 -4.99 5.36
C MET A 55 -2.01 -4.67 5.83
N LEU A 56 -2.40 -3.40 5.66
CA LEU A 56 -3.77 -2.94 5.92
C LEU A 56 -4.56 -2.70 4.61
N GLY A 57 -3.84 -2.46 3.52
CA GLY A 57 -4.41 -2.27 2.19
C GLY A 57 -4.75 -3.59 1.49
N THR A 58 -5.67 -3.52 0.53
CA THR A 58 -5.97 -4.63 -0.38
C THR A 58 -4.89 -4.73 -1.46
N PRO A 59 -4.39 -5.93 -1.81
CA PRO A 59 -3.36 -6.07 -2.82
C PRO A 59 -3.97 -5.96 -4.22
N VAL A 60 -3.17 -5.50 -5.19
CA VAL A 60 -3.51 -5.56 -6.61
C VAL A 60 -3.26 -6.96 -7.12
N VAL A 61 -4.30 -7.60 -7.64
CA VAL A 61 -4.18 -8.84 -8.43
C VAL A 61 -4.03 -8.43 -9.89
N GLY A 62 -2.79 -8.43 -10.39
CA GLY A 62 -2.46 -7.87 -11.70
C GLY A 62 -3.21 -8.50 -12.86
N LYS A 63 -3.44 -7.72 -13.91
CA LYS A 63 -4.16 -8.08 -15.14
C LYS A 63 -3.29 -7.67 -16.34
N GLY A 64 -3.68 -8.07 -17.55
CA GLY A 64 -2.99 -7.65 -18.78
C GLY A 64 -1.47 -7.88 -18.73
N SER A 65 -0.71 -6.80 -18.93
CA SER A 65 0.77 -6.79 -18.95
C SER A 65 1.43 -7.16 -17.61
N ILE A 66 0.68 -7.14 -16.50
CA ILE A 66 1.15 -7.58 -15.17
C ILE A 66 0.34 -8.79 -14.65
N SER A 67 -0.25 -9.59 -15.55
CA SER A 67 -1.11 -10.72 -15.19
C SER A 67 -0.43 -11.80 -14.33
N ASN A 68 0.90 -11.88 -14.39
CA ASN A 68 1.72 -12.77 -13.55
C ASN A 68 2.06 -12.19 -12.17
N LEU A 69 1.71 -10.93 -11.87
CA LEU A 69 2.11 -10.24 -10.62
C LEU A 69 0.94 -10.04 -9.65
N VAL A 70 1.22 -10.18 -8.36
CA VAL A 70 0.37 -9.67 -7.28
C VAL A 70 1.17 -8.66 -6.46
N ILE A 71 0.58 -7.50 -6.20
CA ILE A 71 1.30 -6.33 -5.66
C ILE A 71 0.70 -5.93 -4.32
N PHE A 72 1.55 -5.91 -3.31
CA PHE A 72 1.21 -5.63 -1.92
C PHE A 72 1.80 -4.31 -1.45
N SER A 73 1.19 -3.70 -0.43
CA SER A 73 1.73 -2.54 0.27
C SER A 73 1.84 -2.85 1.75
N TYR A 74 3.00 -2.55 2.33
CA TYR A 74 3.32 -2.75 3.73
C TYR A 74 3.69 -1.41 4.36
N CYS A 75 2.97 -1.02 5.40
CA CYS A 75 3.19 0.24 6.09
C CYS A 75 4.12 0.08 7.30
N MET A 76 4.72 1.18 7.74
CA MET A 76 5.59 1.25 8.92
C MET A 76 6.84 0.37 8.84
N THR A 77 7.42 0.29 7.64
CA THR A 77 8.61 -0.54 7.36
C THR A 77 9.91 0.07 7.85
N LYS A 78 9.89 1.35 8.29
CA LYS A 78 11.05 2.08 8.81
C LYS A 78 10.79 2.68 10.20
N GLY A 79 9.87 2.09 10.95
CA GLY A 79 9.44 2.56 12.27
C GLY A 79 7.96 2.95 12.31
N THR A 80 7.43 3.18 13.51
CA THR A 80 6.06 3.68 13.71
C THR A 80 5.87 4.99 12.95
N TYR A 81 4.80 5.10 12.17
CA TYR A 81 4.52 6.24 11.28
C TYR A 81 5.63 6.55 10.25
N SER A 82 6.46 5.56 9.86
CA SER A 82 7.60 5.78 8.97
C SER A 82 7.78 4.65 7.96
N GLY A 83 7.93 5.02 6.68
CA GLY A 83 8.18 4.09 5.58
C GLY A 83 6.95 3.32 5.11
N ASN A 84 6.89 3.09 3.81
CA ASN A 84 6.01 2.12 3.18
C ASN A 84 6.81 1.34 2.13
N LEU A 85 6.47 0.07 1.93
CA LEU A 85 7.08 -0.79 0.93
C LEU A 85 5.99 -1.36 0.04
N VAL A 86 6.05 -1.06 -1.25
CA VAL A 86 5.22 -1.71 -2.27
C VAL A 86 6.03 -2.83 -2.89
N VAL A 87 5.52 -4.06 -2.92
CA VAL A 87 6.26 -5.23 -3.43
C VAL A 87 5.40 -5.99 -4.42
N ALA A 88 5.96 -6.32 -5.57
CA ALA A 88 5.37 -7.27 -6.49
C ALA A 88 5.96 -8.66 -6.29
N TYR A 89 5.07 -9.63 -6.17
CA TYR A 89 5.41 -11.05 -6.16
C TYR A 89 4.90 -11.73 -7.42
N ASP A 90 5.66 -12.70 -7.91
CA ASP A 90 5.19 -13.63 -8.92
C ASP A 90 4.04 -14.48 -8.35
N LYS A 91 2.89 -14.50 -9.04
CA LYS A 91 1.67 -15.16 -8.56
C LYS A 91 1.82 -16.67 -8.40
N GLN A 92 2.71 -17.31 -9.15
CA GLN A 92 2.89 -18.75 -9.12
C GLN A 92 3.79 -19.15 -7.96
N THR A 93 4.91 -18.44 -7.78
CA THR A 93 6.01 -18.84 -6.90
C THR A 93 6.08 -18.07 -5.59
N GLY A 94 5.48 -16.88 -5.51
CA GLY A 94 5.62 -15.99 -4.36
C GLY A 94 6.98 -15.29 -4.28
N GLN A 95 7.83 -15.42 -5.30
CA GLN A 95 9.13 -14.75 -5.34
C GLN A 95 8.95 -13.25 -5.60
N GLU A 96 9.74 -12.44 -4.89
CA GLU A 96 9.82 -10.99 -5.10
C GLU A 96 10.36 -10.71 -6.51
N VAL A 97 9.61 -9.93 -7.29
CA VAL A 97 10.00 -9.49 -8.64
C VAL A 97 10.59 -8.10 -8.58
N TRP A 98 9.94 -7.18 -7.87
CA TRP A 98 10.42 -5.84 -7.63
C TRP A 98 9.85 -5.27 -6.34
N LYS A 99 10.49 -4.23 -5.82
CA LYS A 99 10.01 -3.45 -4.69
C LYS A 99 10.21 -1.95 -4.90
N TYR A 100 9.33 -1.17 -4.30
CA TYR A 100 9.36 0.28 -4.29
C TYR A 100 9.25 0.80 -2.85
N GLU A 101 10.29 1.51 -2.41
CA GLU A 101 10.34 2.10 -1.06
C GLU A 101 9.84 3.55 -1.06
N MET A 102 8.87 3.82 -0.19
CA MET A 102 8.37 5.16 0.09
C MET A 102 8.93 5.66 1.43
N LYS A 103 9.12 6.97 1.54
CA LYS A 103 9.57 7.60 2.79
C LYS A 103 8.47 7.65 3.84
N MET A 104 7.26 8.01 3.42
CA MET A 104 6.10 8.10 4.28
C MET A 104 5.33 6.77 4.26
N TYR A 105 4.64 6.48 5.35
CA TYR A 105 3.78 5.31 5.45
C TYR A 105 2.50 5.50 4.61
N SER A 106 1.85 4.39 4.26
CA SER A 106 0.52 4.37 3.65
C SER A 106 -0.29 3.25 4.27
N TRP A 107 -1.49 3.55 4.78
CA TRP A 107 -2.48 2.53 5.11
C TRP A 107 -3.41 2.19 3.93
N SER A 108 -3.32 2.95 2.84
CA SER A 108 -4.19 2.84 1.68
C SER A 108 -3.81 1.65 0.79
N SER A 109 -4.81 1.07 0.13
CA SER A 109 -4.56 0.10 -0.95
C SER A 109 -3.88 0.79 -2.15
N PRO A 110 -2.92 0.14 -2.83
CA PRO A 110 -2.54 0.53 -4.18
C PRO A 110 -3.70 0.24 -5.17
N VAL A 111 -3.70 0.93 -6.32
CA VAL A 111 -4.61 0.66 -7.44
C VAL A 111 -3.82 0.54 -8.74
N ASP A 112 -4.15 -0.47 -9.55
CA ASP A 112 -3.63 -0.60 -10.91
C ASP A 112 -4.44 0.21 -11.91
N ILE A 113 -3.74 0.89 -12.81
CA ILE A 113 -4.30 1.58 -13.97
C ILE A 113 -3.56 1.15 -15.23
N TYR A 114 -4.22 1.29 -16.38
CA TYR A 114 -3.66 0.93 -17.68
C TYR A 114 -3.88 2.07 -18.66
N ASP A 115 -2.89 2.34 -19.51
CA ASP A 115 -3.08 3.22 -20.67
C ASP A 115 -3.73 2.46 -21.85
N ASP A 116 -4.02 3.18 -22.93
CA ASP A 116 -4.62 2.62 -24.15
C ASP A 116 -3.73 1.56 -24.83
N ASN A 117 -2.43 1.55 -24.53
CA ASN A 117 -1.48 0.55 -25.04
C ASN A 117 -1.38 -0.69 -24.12
N GLY A 118 -2.06 -0.68 -22.98
CA GLY A 118 -2.00 -1.75 -21.98
C GLY A 118 -0.77 -1.69 -21.06
N ASN A 119 -0.04 -0.57 -21.05
CA ASN A 119 1.03 -0.34 -20.06
C ASN A 119 0.40 -0.16 -18.69
N ALA A 120 0.89 -0.91 -17.70
CA ALA A 120 0.34 -0.92 -16.36
C ALA A 120 1.12 -0.02 -15.41
N TYR A 121 0.39 0.69 -14.54
CA TYR A 121 0.95 1.56 -13.51
C TYR A 121 0.25 1.32 -12.18
N ILE A 122 0.95 1.61 -11.09
CA ILE A 122 0.42 1.61 -9.73
C ILE A 122 0.32 3.03 -9.23
N LEU A 123 -0.87 3.38 -8.74
CA LEU A 123 -1.10 4.56 -7.92
C LEU A 123 -1.17 4.14 -6.45
N ILE A 124 -0.46 4.86 -5.59
CA ILE A 124 -0.56 4.72 -4.14
C ILE A 124 -0.41 6.07 -3.46
N CYS A 125 -1.25 6.34 -2.47
CA CYS A 125 -1.22 7.60 -1.72
C CYS A 125 -0.49 7.42 -0.38
N ASP A 126 0.10 8.47 0.17
CA ASP A 126 0.84 8.41 1.44
C ASP A 126 0.24 9.31 2.55
N SER A 127 0.84 9.21 3.74
CA SER A 127 0.34 9.91 4.93
C SER A 127 0.53 11.43 4.95
N ILE A 128 1.21 12.01 3.95
CA ILE A 128 1.32 13.47 3.78
C ILE A 128 0.63 13.97 2.50
N GLY A 129 -0.17 13.10 1.87
CA GLY A 129 -0.96 13.40 0.68
C GLY A 129 -0.16 13.38 -0.61
N GLN A 130 0.97 12.67 -0.67
CA GLN A 130 1.59 12.36 -1.95
C GLN A 130 0.77 11.29 -2.66
N VAL A 131 0.71 11.39 -3.98
CA VAL A 131 0.18 10.37 -4.88
C VAL A 131 1.36 9.92 -5.74
N HIS A 132 1.79 8.68 -5.57
CA HIS A 132 2.92 8.10 -6.27
C HIS A 132 2.42 7.40 -7.52
N LEU A 133 3.08 7.63 -8.66
CA LEU A 133 2.91 6.87 -9.88
C LEU A 133 4.13 5.98 -10.10
N VAL A 134 3.91 4.68 -10.14
CA VAL A 134 4.95 3.65 -10.23
C VAL A 134 4.71 2.79 -11.45
N ASP A 135 5.75 2.50 -12.23
CA ASP A 135 5.69 1.50 -13.29
C ASP A 135 5.42 0.12 -12.66
N ALA A 136 4.31 -0.51 -13.06
CA ALA A 136 3.87 -1.75 -12.42
C ALA A 136 4.70 -2.98 -12.83
N THR A 137 5.54 -2.86 -13.85
CA THR A 137 6.37 -3.97 -14.36
C THR A 137 7.71 -4.08 -13.66
N ASN A 138 8.24 -2.97 -13.15
CA ASN A 138 9.60 -2.90 -12.59
C ASN A 138 9.71 -2.13 -11.26
N GLY A 139 8.62 -1.54 -10.76
CA GLY A 139 8.61 -0.82 -9.48
C GLY A 139 9.29 0.55 -9.50
N GLN A 140 9.67 1.07 -10.68
CA GLN A 140 10.27 2.38 -10.79
C GLN A 140 9.21 3.47 -10.56
N ARG A 141 9.46 4.38 -9.62
CA ARG A 141 8.63 5.59 -9.51
C ARG A 141 8.85 6.47 -10.73
N LEU A 142 7.77 6.69 -11.49
CA LEU A 142 7.74 7.58 -12.65
C LEU A 142 7.51 9.02 -12.23
N SER A 143 6.58 9.24 -11.29
CA SER A 143 6.24 10.59 -10.82
C SER A 143 5.64 10.53 -9.41
N TYR A 144 5.49 11.69 -8.80
CA TYR A 144 4.58 11.89 -7.69
C TYR A 144 4.07 13.32 -7.71
N ILE A 145 2.85 13.52 -7.22
CA ILE A 145 2.33 14.84 -6.88
C ILE A 145 2.06 14.88 -5.39
N ARG A 146 1.92 16.09 -4.83
CA ARG A 146 1.46 16.28 -3.46
C ARG A 146 0.20 17.13 -3.46
N MET A 147 -0.83 16.61 -2.84
CA MET A 147 -2.07 17.35 -2.62
C MET A 147 -1.83 18.43 -1.57
N THR A 148 -2.27 19.65 -1.89
CA THR A 148 -2.21 20.80 -0.98
C THR A 148 -3.54 21.55 -1.04
N ARG A 149 -3.87 22.24 0.04
CA ARG A 149 -5.03 23.12 0.13
C ARG A 149 -4.56 24.57 0.00
N GLN A 150 -5.22 25.33 -0.86
CA GLN A 150 -4.85 26.73 -1.09
C GLN A 150 -5.15 27.60 0.14
N ASP A 151 -6.26 27.33 0.83
CA ASP A 151 -6.70 28.04 2.02
C ASP A 151 -5.95 27.62 3.30
N ASN A 152 -5.35 26.43 3.27
CA ASN A 152 -4.53 25.90 4.35
C ASN A 152 -3.43 24.99 3.81
N PRO A 153 -2.29 25.56 3.36
CA PRO A 153 -1.17 24.80 2.81
C PRO A 153 -0.60 23.76 3.77
N ASP A 154 -0.76 24.00 5.08
CA ASP A 154 -0.30 23.14 6.17
C ASP A 154 -1.33 22.07 6.57
N ALA A 155 -2.52 22.05 5.95
CA ALA A 155 -3.53 21.03 6.23
C ALA A 155 -2.95 19.62 6.04
N GLN A 156 -3.30 18.72 6.95
CA GLN A 156 -2.92 17.32 6.83
C GLN A 156 -3.75 16.67 5.73
N HIS A 157 -3.09 16.32 4.63
CA HIS A 157 -3.68 15.60 3.50
C HIS A 157 -3.44 14.09 3.63
N ASN A 158 -3.34 13.60 4.87
CA ASN A 158 -3.16 12.18 5.13
C ASN A 158 -4.28 11.40 4.43
N THR A 159 -3.86 10.46 3.59
CA THR A 159 -4.75 9.54 2.88
C THR A 159 -4.65 8.16 3.51
N GLU A 160 -5.65 7.86 4.33
CA GLU A 160 -5.85 6.52 4.89
C GLU A 160 -6.83 5.72 4.05
N SER A 161 -7.62 6.39 3.21
CA SER A 161 -8.56 5.74 2.28
C SER A 161 -7.87 5.32 0.99
N SER A 162 -8.23 4.15 0.49
CA SER A 162 -7.80 3.67 -0.82
C SER A 162 -8.34 4.54 -1.96
N PRO A 163 -7.51 4.95 -2.92
CA PRO A 163 -7.98 5.66 -4.11
C PRO A 163 -8.80 4.73 -5.01
N ILE A 164 -9.73 5.31 -5.76
CA ILE A 164 -10.38 4.68 -6.91
C ILE A 164 -10.02 5.44 -8.17
N VAL A 165 -10.12 4.79 -9.34
CA VAL A 165 -9.91 5.46 -10.63
C VAL A 165 -11.13 5.22 -11.52
N VAL A 166 -11.69 6.30 -12.04
CA VAL A 166 -12.84 6.30 -12.94
C VAL A 166 -12.62 7.36 -14.00
N ASP A 167 -12.80 7.00 -15.27
CA ASP A 167 -12.68 7.90 -16.43
C ASP A 167 -11.40 8.76 -16.44
N GLY A 168 -10.26 8.15 -16.09
CA GLY A 168 -8.95 8.82 -16.04
C GLY A 168 -8.79 9.78 -14.85
N ILE A 169 -9.68 9.73 -13.86
CA ILE A 169 -9.62 10.55 -12.64
C ILE A 169 -9.43 9.62 -11.44
N MET A 170 -8.34 9.82 -10.71
CA MET A 170 -8.18 9.23 -9.39
C MET A 170 -9.00 10.03 -8.37
N VAL A 171 -9.81 9.37 -7.56
CA VAL A 171 -10.60 9.98 -6.48
C VAL A 171 -10.19 9.37 -5.15
N VAL A 172 -9.93 10.22 -4.15
CA VAL A 172 -9.50 9.79 -2.82
C VAL A 172 -10.07 10.68 -1.72
N GLY A 173 -10.42 10.09 -0.58
CA GLY A 173 -10.79 10.80 0.63
C GLY A 173 -9.56 11.16 1.46
N THR A 174 -9.63 12.26 2.21
CA THR A 174 -8.52 12.70 3.06
C THR A 174 -8.98 12.91 4.50
N ARG A 175 -8.04 12.78 5.45
CA ARG A 175 -8.24 13.19 6.85
C ARG A 175 -8.57 14.69 6.99
N GLY A 176 -8.26 15.49 5.98
CA GLY A 176 -8.65 16.90 5.84
C GLY A 176 -10.11 17.13 5.44
N GLN A 177 -10.99 16.14 5.61
CA GLN A 177 -12.43 16.21 5.33
C GLN A 177 -12.75 16.65 3.89
N SER A 178 -11.94 16.19 2.95
CA SER A 178 -12.06 16.55 1.53
C SER A 178 -11.98 15.31 0.66
N ILE A 179 -12.74 15.30 -0.43
CA ILE A 179 -12.62 14.34 -1.54
C ILE A 179 -11.87 15.04 -2.66
N ILE A 180 -10.78 14.45 -3.12
CA ILE A 180 -9.89 15.05 -4.11
C ILE A 180 -9.94 14.21 -5.39
N GLY A 181 -10.12 14.89 -6.52
CA GLY A 181 -9.98 14.32 -7.85
C GLY A 181 -8.65 14.74 -8.48
N VAL A 182 -7.87 13.78 -8.96
CA VAL A 182 -6.62 13.99 -9.69
C VAL A 182 -6.78 13.44 -11.10
N LYS A 183 -6.71 14.30 -12.10
CA LYS A 183 -6.70 13.86 -13.50
C LYS A 183 -5.37 13.18 -13.83
N ILE A 184 -5.45 12.02 -14.45
CA ILE A 184 -4.34 11.25 -14.99
C ILE A 184 -4.28 11.55 -16.49
N SER A 185 -3.13 11.98 -17.00
CA SER A 185 -2.91 12.36 -18.40
C SER A 185 -1.51 12.06 -18.86
#